data_AF-A0A2A2QHA7-F1
#
_entry.id   AF-A0A2A2QHA7-F1
#
_cell.length_a   1.000
_cell.length_b   1.000
_cell.length_c   1.000
_cell.angle_alpha   90.00
_cell.angle_beta   90.00
_cell.angle_gamma   90.00
#
_symmetry.space_group_name_H-M   'P 1'
#
loop_
_entity.id
_entity.type
_entity.pdbx_description
1 polymer ?
#
loop_
_entity_poly.entity_id
_entity_poly.type
_entity_poly.pdbx_seq_one_letter_code
_entity_poly.pdbx_strand_id
1 'polypeptide(L)'
;MHFGSPENTGQGADETIVANDGIPNLMKYALGINPTTPGASATPTGTREGGLLKLTFTRRRDATDITYRVEGTSDLTTDWTTLYSSAQTPYEGAQNESIPVTVSDNPPSGTPPKRFMRLKVTRP
;
A
#
# COMPACT_ATOMS: atom_id res chain seq x y z
N MET A 1 18.93 -0.81 -12.77
CA MET A 1 17.45 -0.90 -12.62
C MET A 1 17.17 -1.76 -11.40
N HIS A 2 16.63 -1.21 -10.31
CA HIS A 2 16.38 -1.96 -9.07
C HIS A 2 14.90 -2.33 -8.86
N PHE A 3 14.02 -1.80 -9.71
CA PHE A 3 12.60 -2.11 -9.76
C PHE A 3 12.24 -2.41 -11.20
N GLY A 4 11.30 -3.33 -11.41
CA GLY A 4 10.72 -3.61 -12.72
C GLY A 4 11.75 -4.09 -13.73
N SER A 5 12.47 -5.19 -13.43
CA SER A 5 13.17 -5.90 -14.51
C SER A 5 12.14 -6.29 -15.58
N PRO A 6 12.44 -6.18 -16.89
CA PRO A 6 11.44 -6.42 -17.94
C PRO A 6 10.78 -7.81 -17.87
N GLU A 7 11.55 -8.79 -17.39
CA GLU A 7 11.13 -10.18 -17.20
C GLU A 7 10.57 -10.44 -15.79
N ASN A 8 10.56 -9.44 -14.90
CA ASN A 8 10.25 -9.56 -13.47
C ASN A 8 11.07 -10.68 -12.77
N THR A 9 12.36 -10.77 -13.11
CA THR A 9 13.30 -11.76 -12.56
C THR A 9 14.47 -11.12 -11.81
N GLY A 10 15.18 -11.97 -11.04
CA GLY A 10 16.38 -11.59 -10.30
C GLY A 10 16.12 -10.56 -9.19
N GLN A 11 17.16 -9.82 -8.81
CA GLN A 11 17.07 -8.83 -7.73
C GLN A 11 16.10 -7.67 -8.00
N GLY A 12 15.69 -7.46 -9.25
CA GLY A 12 14.73 -6.43 -9.65
C GLY A 12 13.28 -6.92 -9.71
N ALA A 13 13.02 -8.18 -9.40
CA ALA A 13 11.67 -8.74 -9.41
C ALA A 13 10.82 -8.18 -8.27
N ASP A 14 9.53 -8.03 -8.50
CA ASP A 14 8.57 -7.36 -7.64
C ASP A 14 8.41 -8.01 -6.27
N GLU A 15 8.44 -9.35 -6.23
CA GLU A 15 8.32 -10.14 -5.01
C GLU A 15 9.67 -10.35 -4.30
N THR A 16 10.78 -9.96 -4.91
CA THR A 16 12.10 -10.11 -4.30
C THR A 16 12.28 -9.13 -3.14
N ILE A 17 12.87 -9.63 -2.05
CA ILE A 17 13.19 -8.87 -0.85
C ILE A 17 14.71 -8.72 -0.79
N VAL A 18 15.24 -7.57 -1.21
CA VAL A 18 16.70 -7.36 -1.30
C VAL A 18 17.31 -6.97 0.05
N ALA A 19 16.59 -6.18 0.86
CA ALA A 19 17.13 -5.66 2.12
C ALA A 19 16.92 -6.58 3.35
N ASN A 20 16.41 -7.80 3.16
CA ASN A 20 16.08 -8.74 4.24
C ASN A 20 15.16 -8.16 5.33
N ASP A 21 14.26 -7.24 4.98
CA ASP A 21 13.35 -6.54 5.89
C ASP A 21 11.89 -7.01 5.75
N GLY A 22 11.63 -8.04 4.93
CA GLY A 22 10.29 -8.57 4.69
C GLY A 22 9.45 -7.74 3.72
N ILE A 23 9.99 -6.66 3.14
CA ILE A 23 9.25 -5.76 2.25
C ILE A 23 9.66 -6.02 0.79
N PRO A 24 8.76 -6.53 -0.06
CA PRO A 24 9.06 -6.76 -1.47
C PRO A 24 9.39 -5.49 -2.23
N ASN A 25 10.18 -5.62 -3.29
CA ASN A 25 10.55 -4.52 -4.18
C ASN A 25 9.34 -3.72 -4.67
N LEU A 26 8.25 -4.35 -5.08
CA LEU A 26 7.08 -3.62 -5.56
C LEU A 26 6.46 -2.71 -4.49
N MET A 27 6.41 -3.18 -3.24
CA MET A 27 5.94 -2.37 -2.12
C MET A 27 6.92 -1.23 -1.83
N LYS A 28 8.22 -1.47 -1.88
CA LYS A 28 9.23 -0.42 -1.72
C LYS A 28 9.16 0.64 -2.81
N TYR A 29 8.99 0.22 -4.06
CA TYR A 29 8.77 1.10 -5.20
C TYR A 29 7.57 2.00 -4.95
N ALA A 30 6.43 1.41 -4.56
CA ALA A 30 5.18 2.11 -4.30
C ALA A 30 5.30 3.13 -3.16
N LEU A 31 6.07 2.82 -2.11
CA LEU A 31 6.23 3.67 -0.93
C LEU A 31 7.41 4.65 -1.04
N GLY A 32 8.19 4.62 -2.12
CA GLY A 32 9.36 5.50 -2.28
C GLY A 32 10.58 5.06 -1.48
N ILE A 33 10.67 3.79 -1.12
CA ILE A 33 11.75 3.21 -0.33
C ILE A 33 12.85 2.69 -1.25
N ASN A 34 14.11 2.92 -0.90
CA ASN A 34 15.24 2.32 -1.61
C ASN A 34 15.23 0.78 -1.40
N PRO A 35 15.25 -0.04 -2.47
CA PRO A 35 15.09 -1.48 -2.37
C PRO A 35 16.17 -2.18 -1.55
N THR A 36 17.39 -1.63 -1.54
CA THR A 36 18.55 -2.23 -0.89
C THR A 36 18.72 -1.82 0.57
N THR A 37 17.89 -0.92 1.08
CA THR A 37 17.92 -0.45 2.47
C THR A 37 16.67 -0.89 3.23
N PRO A 38 16.79 -1.26 4.52
CA PRO A 38 15.62 -1.53 5.36
C PRO A 38 14.64 -0.35 5.37
N GLY A 39 13.35 -0.62 5.15
CA GLY A 39 12.32 0.40 4.92
C GLY A 39 11.27 0.58 6.02
N ALA A 40 11.45 -0.04 7.19
CA ALA A 40 10.40 -0.17 8.21
C ALA A 40 9.74 1.16 8.62
N SER A 41 10.51 2.26 8.68
CA SER A 41 10.01 3.58 9.07
C SER A 41 9.06 4.24 8.06
N ALA A 42 9.06 3.79 6.80
CA ALA A 42 8.23 4.31 5.72
C ALA A 42 7.09 3.36 5.33
N THR A 43 6.81 2.34 6.15
CA THR A 43 5.71 1.39 5.92
C THR A 43 4.36 2.03 6.25
N PRO A 44 3.25 1.48 5.71
CA PRO A 44 1.90 1.96 6.03
C PRO A 44 1.64 1.89 7.54
N THR A 45 1.04 2.94 8.09
CA THR A 45 0.73 3.03 9.52
C THR A 45 -0.77 2.90 9.75
N GLY A 46 -1.15 2.08 10.73
CA GLY A 46 -2.53 1.90 11.14
C GLY A 46 -2.81 2.68 12.43
N THR A 47 -3.89 3.46 12.46
CA THR A 47 -4.32 4.20 13.65
C THR A 47 -5.82 4.00 13.92
N ARG A 48 -6.24 4.28 15.15
CA ARG A 48 -7.67 4.40 15.50
C ARG A 48 -7.95 5.82 15.94
N GLU A 49 -8.83 6.50 15.24
CA GLU A 49 -9.21 7.88 15.50
C GLU A 49 -10.71 8.04 15.30
N GLY A 50 -11.40 8.67 16.25
CA GLY A 50 -12.87 8.82 16.19
C GLY A 50 -13.63 7.49 16.18
N GLY A 51 -13.03 6.42 16.69
CA GLY A 51 -13.61 5.07 16.70
C GLY A 51 -13.46 4.29 15.39
N LEU A 52 -12.86 4.89 14.35
CA LEU A 52 -12.63 4.24 13.05
C LEU A 52 -11.17 3.78 12.92
N LEU A 53 -10.97 2.66 12.23
CA LEU A 53 -9.64 2.20 11.82
C LEU A 53 -9.21 2.99 10.58
N LYS A 54 -7.98 3.48 10.58
CA LYS A 54 -7.39 4.23 9.48
C LYS A 54 -6.07 3.60 9.06
N LEU A 55 -5.77 3.65 7.77
CA LEU A 55 -4.50 3.25 7.19
C LEU A 55 -3.90 4.42 6.40
N THR A 56 -2.71 4.84 6.79
CA THR A 56 -1.96 5.91 6.12
C THR A 56 -0.76 5.32 5.39
N PHE A 57 -0.58 5.68 4.12
CA PHE A 57 0.56 5.25 3.32
C PHE A 57 1.06 6.36 2.41
N THR A 58 2.32 6.26 1.97
CA THR A 58 2.88 7.15 0.96
C THR A 58 2.45 6.71 -0.43
N ARG A 59 1.85 7.62 -1.21
CA ARG A 59 1.60 7.43 -2.64
C ARG A 59 2.56 8.29 -3.43
N ARG A 60 3.22 7.69 -4.42
CA ARG A 60 4.09 8.41 -5.35
C ARG A 60 3.34 8.92 -6.56
N ARG A 61 3.81 10.03 -7.12
CA ARG A 61 3.30 10.63 -8.36
C ARG A 61 3.70 9.85 -9.60
N ASP A 62 4.94 9.37 -9.63
CA ASP A 62 5.57 8.73 -10.79
C ASP A 62 5.29 7.22 -10.91
N ALA A 63 4.77 6.60 -9.84
CA ALA A 63 4.36 5.20 -9.81
C ALA A 63 2.99 4.98 -10.51
N THR A 64 2.98 5.27 -11.81
CA THR A 64 1.78 5.24 -12.68
C THR A 64 1.49 3.88 -13.29
N ASP A 65 2.45 2.96 -13.19
CA ASP A 65 2.42 1.56 -13.65
C ASP A 65 1.87 0.60 -12.58
N ILE A 66 1.46 1.10 -11.41
CA ILE A 66 0.96 0.30 -10.30
C ILE A 66 -0.38 0.82 -9.78
N THR A 67 -1.12 -0.07 -9.13
CA THR A 67 -2.35 0.27 -8.42
C THR A 67 -2.17 0.05 -6.93
N TYR A 68 -2.47 1.07 -6.13
CA TYR A 68 -2.61 1.00 -4.68
C TYR A 68 -4.07 0.65 -4.37
N ARG A 69 -4.31 -0.39 -3.57
CA ARG A 69 -5.63 -0.72 -3.03
C ARG A 69 -5.56 -0.84 -1.52
N VAL A 70 -6.43 -0.13 -0.82
CA VAL A 70 -6.65 -0.41 0.60
C VAL A 70 -7.87 -1.29 0.71
N GLU A 71 -7.72 -2.40 1.40
CA GLU A 71 -8.78 -3.38 1.57
C GLU A 71 -9.04 -3.60 3.06
N GLY A 72 -10.28 -3.87 3.42
CA GLY A 72 -10.71 -4.12 4.79
C GLY A 72 -11.51 -5.40 4.93
N THR A 73 -11.41 -6.04 6.10
CA THR A 73 -12.20 -7.23 6.46
C THR A 73 -12.46 -7.28 7.96
N SER A 74 -13.48 -8.03 8.37
CA SER A 74 -13.69 -8.40 9.78
C SER A 74 -13.10 -9.75 10.15
N ASP A 75 -12.74 -10.56 9.15
CA ASP A 75 -12.17 -11.89 9.30
C ASP A 75 -11.07 -12.11 8.24
N LEU A 76 -9.90 -12.58 8.68
CA LEU A 76 -8.77 -12.82 7.78
C LEU A 76 -8.98 -14.04 6.86
N THR A 77 -10.01 -14.85 7.13
CA THR A 77 -10.38 -16.04 6.36
C THR A 77 -11.40 -15.77 5.26
N THR A 78 -12.03 -14.59 5.27
CA THR A 78 -13.05 -14.20 4.29
C THR A 78 -12.49 -13.26 3.22
N ASP A 79 -13.32 -12.95 2.23
CA ASP A 79 -13.00 -11.95 1.21
C ASP A 79 -12.78 -10.56 1.84
N TRP A 80 -11.89 -9.81 1.20
CA TRP A 80 -11.54 -8.45 1.57
C TRP A 80 -12.30 -7.45 0.69
N THR A 81 -12.86 -6.41 1.29
CA THR A 81 -13.57 -5.35 0.56
C THR A 81 -12.61 -4.22 0.22
N THR A 82 -12.66 -3.73 -1.02
CA THR A 82 -11.88 -2.54 -1.41
C THR A 82 -12.48 -1.28 -0.77
N LEU A 83 -11.69 -0.57 0.01
CA LEU A 83 -12.02 0.71 0.64
C LEU A 83 -11.47 1.90 -0.15
N TYR A 84 -10.39 1.69 -0.90
CA TYR A 84 -9.73 2.71 -1.73
C TYR A 84 -9.02 2.04 -2.90
N SER A 85 -9.00 2.71 -4.06
CA SER A 85 -8.15 2.34 -5.19
C SER A 85 -7.59 3.56 -5.91
N SER A 86 -6.27 3.60 -6.12
CA SER A 86 -5.63 4.66 -6.90
C SER A 86 -6.05 4.71 -8.38
N ALA A 87 -6.62 3.62 -8.90
CA ALA A 87 -7.20 3.59 -10.24
C ALA A 87 -8.48 4.43 -10.36
N GLN A 88 -9.17 4.65 -9.22
CA GLN A 88 -10.41 5.43 -9.13
C GLN A 88 -10.20 6.77 -8.41
N THR A 89 -9.09 6.92 -7.69
CA THR A 89 -8.75 8.17 -7.00
C THR A 89 -7.55 8.85 -7.67
N PRO A 90 -7.73 10.04 -8.27
CA PRO A 90 -6.65 10.84 -8.84
C PRO A 90 -5.55 11.15 -7.81
N TYR A 91 -4.37 11.53 -8.31
CA TYR A 91 -3.28 11.99 -7.45
C TYR A 91 -3.48 13.48 -7.11
N GLU A 92 -3.57 13.81 -5.82
CA GLU A 92 -3.93 15.16 -5.35
C GLU A 92 -2.72 16.06 -5.00
N GLY A 93 -1.49 15.58 -5.25
CA GLY A 93 -0.27 16.39 -5.05
C GLY A 93 0.03 17.25 -6.26
N ALA A 94 -0.10 18.58 -6.14
CA ALA A 94 0.13 19.52 -7.24
C ALA A 94 1.57 19.50 -7.77
N GLN A 95 2.57 19.51 -6.89
CA GLN A 95 4.00 19.44 -7.26
C GLN A 95 4.80 18.44 -6.41
N ASN A 96 4.15 17.83 -5.41
CA ASN A 96 4.82 16.88 -4.53
C ASN A 96 5.07 15.56 -5.27
N GLU A 97 6.29 15.05 -5.20
CA GLU A 97 6.68 13.74 -5.75
C GLU A 97 5.98 12.57 -5.04
N SER A 98 5.63 12.79 -3.77
CA SER A 98 4.83 11.86 -2.98
C SER A 98 3.91 12.60 -2.02
N ILE A 99 2.77 11.99 -1.68
CA ILE A 99 1.82 12.49 -0.68
C ILE A 99 1.45 11.38 0.31
N PRO A 100 1.12 11.75 1.57
CA PRO A 100 0.43 10.83 2.45
C PRO A 100 -1.03 10.66 1.98
N VAL A 101 -1.51 9.43 1.94
CA VAL A 101 -2.91 9.08 1.71
C VAL A 101 -3.43 8.35 2.94
N THR A 102 -4.49 8.87 3.54
CA THR A 102 -5.16 8.26 4.70
C THR A 102 -6.52 7.73 4.28
N VAL A 103 -6.72 6.43 4.43
CA VAL A 103 -8.00 5.76 4.16
C VAL A 103 -8.64 5.38 5.49
N SER A 104 -9.93 5.70 5.65
CA SER A 104 -10.70 5.33 6.84
C SER A 104 -11.64 4.17 6.51
N ASP A 105 -11.67 3.14 7.35
CA ASP A 105 -12.64 2.06 7.29
C ASP A 105 -13.93 2.48 8.01
N ASN A 106 -14.97 2.76 7.22
CA ASN A 106 -16.28 3.18 7.72
C ASN A 106 -17.34 2.13 7.36
N PRO A 107 -17.32 0.95 8.00
CA PRO A 107 -18.18 -0.15 7.63
C PRO A 107 -19.65 0.12 7.99
N PRO A 108 -20.62 -0.51 7.31
CA PRO A 108 -22.04 -0.38 7.64
C PRO A 108 -22.35 -0.77 9.10
N SER A 109 -23.42 -0.20 9.65
CA SER A 109 -23.92 -0.56 10.98
C SER A 109 -24.17 -2.07 11.09
N GLY A 110 -23.80 -2.66 12.22
CA GLY A 110 -23.88 -4.11 12.45
C GLY A 110 -22.67 -4.90 11.96
N THR A 111 -21.70 -4.26 11.29
CA THR A 111 -20.40 -4.90 11.01
C THR A 111 -19.68 -5.23 12.32
N PRO A 112 -19.06 -6.42 12.45
CA PRO A 112 -18.30 -6.77 13.64
C PRO A 112 -17.25 -5.70 13.99
N PRO A 113 -17.06 -5.38 15.29
CA PRO A 113 -16.12 -4.34 15.71
C PRO A 113 -14.66 -4.73 15.46
N LYS A 114 -14.40 -6.03 15.28
CA LYS A 114 -13.11 -6.53 14.82
C LYS A 114 -12.94 -6.17 13.35
N ARG A 115 -11.97 -5.33 13.05
CA ARG A 115 -11.64 -4.83 11.71
C ARG A 115 -10.15 -4.93 11.46
N PHE A 116 -9.79 -5.29 10.23
CA PHE A 116 -8.44 -5.34 9.70
C PHE A 116 -8.39 -4.53 8.41
N MET A 117 -7.25 -3.90 8.16
CA MET A 117 -6.96 -3.20 6.91
C MET A 117 -5.60 -3.65 6.38
N ARG A 118 -5.44 -3.66 5.07
CA ARG A 118 -4.15 -3.86 4.40
C ARG A 118 -4.01 -2.93 3.19
N LEU A 119 -2.76 -2.59 2.88
CA LEU A 119 -2.39 -2.02 1.60
C LEU A 119 -1.95 -3.16 0.67
N LYS A 120 -2.56 -3.25 -0.49
CA LYS A 120 -2.18 -4.14 -1.59
C LYS A 120 -1.69 -3.29 -2.75
N VAL A 121 -0.52 -3.65 -3.29
CA VAL A 121 0.04 -3.03 -4.49
C VAL A 121 0.07 -4.09 -5.59
N THR A 122 -0.39 -3.73 -6.78
CA THR A 122 -0.36 -4.61 -7.95
C THR A 122 0.19 -3.87 -9.15
N ARG A 123 1.06 -4.53 -9.91
CA ARG A 123 1.42 -4.14 -11.27
C ARG A 123 0.58 -5.00 -12.25
N PRO A 124 -0.02 -4.41 -13.29
CA PRO A 124 -0.77 -5.15 -14.32
C PRO A 124 0.09 -6.14 -15.11
#